data_AF-A0A376MM44-F1
#
_entry.id   AF-A0A376MM44-F1
#
_cell.length_a   1.000
_cell.length_b   1.000
_cell.length_c   1.000
_cell.angle_alpha   90.00
_cell.angle_beta   90.00
_cell.angle_gamma   90.00
#
_symmetry.space_group_name_H-M   'P 1'
#
loop_
_entity.id
_entity.type
_entity.pdbx_description
1 polymer ?
#
loop_
_entity_poly.entity_id
_entity_poly.type
_entity_poly.pdbx_seq_one_letter_code
_entity_poly.pdbx_strand_id
1 'polypeptide(L)'
;MVIPWNAPLSRCLTMIESVQGQKFSRYVPEDITTLLSMTQPLKLRGFQKWDVFCNAVNNMMNNPLLPAHGKGVLVALRPVPGIRVEQALTLCRPNRTGDIMTIGGNRAGAVSLILSELTIWIPR
;
A
#
# COMPACT_ATOMS: atom_id res chain seq x y z
N MET A 1 -16.93 -10.99 12.21
CA MET A 1 -17.85 -9.84 12.29
C MET A 1 -17.21 -8.81 13.22
N VAL A 2 -17.32 -7.51 12.93
CA VAL A 2 -16.88 -6.43 13.84
C VAL A 2 -18.12 -5.63 14.21
N ILE A 3 -18.39 -5.47 15.50
CA ILE A 3 -19.49 -4.62 16.00
C ILE A 3 -18.91 -3.23 16.27
N PRO A 4 -19.32 -2.19 15.54
CA PRO A 4 -18.73 -0.86 15.68
C PRO A 4 -19.17 -0.20 16.99
N TRP A 5 -18.33 0.69 17.53
CA TRP A 5 -18.55 1.34 18.83
C TRP A 5 -19.81 2.22 18.88
N ASN A 6 -20.29 2.70 17.74
CA ASN A 6 -21.49 3.53 17.63
C ASN A 6 -22.78 2.71 17.47
N ALA A 7 -22.71 1.37 17.49
CA ALA A 7 -23.89 0.52 17.43
C ALA A 7 -24.60 0.50 18.81
N PRO A 8 -25.89 0.87 18.89
CA PRO A 8 -26.65 0.75 20.14
C PRO A 8 -26.85 -0.72 20.52
N LEU A 9 -27.17 -0.99 21.79
CA LEU A 9 -27.32 -2.34 22.33
C LEU A 9 -28.30 -3.21 21.53
N SER A 10 -29.43 -2.64 21.11
CA SER A 10 -30.42 -3.33 20.28
C SER A 10 -29.81 -3.86 18.98
N ARG A 11 -29.00 -3.04 18.31
CA ARG A 11 -28.32 -3.41 17.06
C ARG A 11 -27.20 -4.42 17.30
N CYS A 12 -26.53 -4.34 18.45
CA CYS A 12 -25.53 -5.33 18.87
C CYS A 12 -26.15 -6.73 19.01
N LEU A 13 -27.30 -6.84 19.68
CA LEU A 13 -28.01 -8.11 19.86
C LEU A 13 -28.46 -8.72 18.54
N THR A 14 -29.01 -7.92 17.62
CA THR A 14 -29.37 -8.39 16.27
C THR A 14 -28.17 -8.91 15.49
N MET A 15 -27.01 -8.25 15.61
CA MET A 15 -25.78 -8.70 14.96
C MET A 15 -25.28 -10.03 15.54
N ILE A 16 -25.40 -10.24 16.86
CA ILE A 16 -25.05 -11.51 17.51
C ILE A 16 -25.95 -12.64 17.02
N GLU A 17 -27.25 -12.42 16.90
CA GLU A 17 -28.18 -13.40 16.35
C GLU A 17 -27.87 -13.73 14.89
N SER A 18 -27.48 -12.73 14.09
CA SER A 18 -27.21 -12.90 12.66
C SER A 18 -26.06 -13.86 12.32
N VAL A 19 -25.14 -14.11 13.26
CA VAL A 19 -23.96 -14.98 13.05
C VAL A 19 -24.13 -16.37 13.64
N GLN A 20 -25.24 -16.64 14.35
CA GLN A 20 -25.50 -17.95 14.91
C GLN A 20 -25.62 -19.00 13.79
N GLY A 21 -24.88 -20.10 13.92
CA GLY A 21 -24.84 -21.16 12.89
C GLY A 21 -23.92 -20.89 11.70
N GLN A 22 -23.26 -19.72 11.63
CA GLN A 22 -22.27 -19.45 10.59
C GLN A 22 -21.00 -20.28 10.83
N LYS A 23 -20.59 -21.09 9.84
CA LYS A 23 -19.27 -21.74 9.83
C LYS A 23 -18.25 -20.82 9.17
N PHE A 24 -17.11 -20.62 9.82
CA PHE A 24 -16.03 -19.83 9.24
C PHE A 24 -15.33 -20.64 8.15
N SER A 25 -15.55 -20.25 6.89
CA SER A 25 -15.04 -20.97 5.71
C SER A 25 -13.79 -20.36 5.10
N ARG A 26 -13.34 -19.20 5.59
CA ARG A 26 -12.16 -18.54 5.05
C ARG A 26 -10.90 -19.21 5.56
N TYR A 27 -9.91 -19.35 4.68
CA TYR A 27 -8.58 -19.83 5.04
C TYR A 27 -7.98 -18.92 6.13
N VAL A 28 -7.50 -19.53 7.20
CA VAL A 28 -6.73 -18.88 8.25
C VAL A 28 -5.32 -19.47 8.18
N PRO A 29 -4.28 -18.65 7.94
CA PRO A 29 -2.90 -19.11 8.00
C PRO A 29 -2.59 -19.78 9.35
N GLU A 30 -1.79 -20.84 9.33
CA GLU A 30 -1.40 -21.57 10.54
C GLU A 30 -0.42 -20.77 11.41
N ASP A 31 0.44 -19.95 10.77
CA ASP A 31 1.37 -19.07 11.46
C ASP A 31 0.78 -17.67 11.70
N ILE A 32 0.71 -17.29 12.97
CA ILE A 32 0.25 -15.99 13.44
C ILE A 32 1.13 -14.83 12.96
N THR A 33 2.42 -15.06 12.69
CA THR A 33 3.32 -14.02 12.16
C THR A 33 2.86 -13.54 10.77
N THR A 34 2.22 -14.43 10.01
CA THR A 34 1.60 -14.09 8.71
C THR A 34 0.44 -13.12 8.92
N LEU A 35 -0.43 -13.36 9.91
CA LEU A 35 -1.53 -12.44 10.26
C LEU A 35 -1.01 -11.09 10.80
N LEU A 36 0.08 -11.09 11.58
CA LEU A 36 0.68 -9.87 12.11
C LEU A 36 1.33 -9.02 11.00
N SER A 37 1.99 -9.65 10.02
CA SER A 37 2.52 -8.94 8.85
C SER A 37 1.43 -8.29 8.00
N MET A 38 0.20 -8.82 8.00
CA MET A 38 -0.96 -8.22 7.33
C MET A 38 -1.51 -6.96 8.01
N THR A 39 -1.33 -6.80 9.33
CA THR A 39 -1.72 -5.57 10.03
C THR A 39 -0.77 -4.41 9.77
N GLN A 40 0.32 -4.65 9.04
CA GLN A 40 1.20 -3.62 8.54
C GLN A 40 0.88 -3.38 7.06
N PRO A 41 -0.06 -2.47 6.73
CA PRO A 41 -0.01 -1.83 5.41
C PRO A 41 1.40 -1.28 5.25
N LEU A 42 1.93 -1.25 4.03
CA LEU A 42 3.24 -0.66 3.72
C LEU A 42 3.36 0.69 4.47
N LYS A 43 3.95 0.70 5.68
CA LYS A 43 3.99 1.88 6.56
C LYS A 43 4.98 2.91 6.03
N LEU A 44 5.63 2.56 4.93
CA LEU A 44 6.58 3.34 4.21
C LEU A 44 5.84 4.43 3.45
N ARG A 45 6.43 5.61 3.46
CA ARG A 45 5.97 6.79 2.74
C ARG A 45 7.18 7.53 2.22
N GLY A 46 7.07 8.10 1.03
CA GLY A 46 8.12 8.93 0.45
C GLY A 46 9.36 8.12 0.07
N PHE A 47 10.53 8.77 0.18
CA PHE A 47 11.78 8.19 -0.30
C PHE A 47 12.21 6.96 0.49
N GLN A 48 12.56 5.91 -0.24
CA GLN A 48 13.13 4.67 0.27
C GLN A 48 14.42 4.34 -0.49
N LYS A 49 15.39 3.74 0.22
CA LYS A 49 16.58 3.16 -0.42
C LYS A 49 16.17 2.05 -1.39
N TRP A 50 16.98 1.83 -2.43
CA TRP A 50 16.68 0.88 -3.50
C TRP A 50 16.29 -0.51 -2.98
N ASP A 51 17.07 -1.09 -2.07
CA ASP A 51 16.81 -2.43 -1.55
C ASP A 51 15.49 -2.52 -0.78
N VAL A 52 15.19 -1.48 0.02
CA VAL A 52 13.94 -1.39 0.80
C VAL A 52 12.74 -1.24 -0.14
N PHE A 53 12.90 -0.45 -1.20
CA PHE A 53 11.88 -0.30 -2.23
C PHE A 53 11.59 -1.63 -2.93
N CYS A 54 12.62 -2.31 -3.44
CA CYS A 54 12.47 -3.61 -4.12
C CYS A 54 11.80 -4.65 -3.21
N ASN A 55 12.21 -4.74 -1.94
CA ASN A 55 11.60 -5.66 -0.98
C ASN A 55 10.14 -5.31 -0.71
N ALA A 56 9.82 -4.02 -0.57
CA ALA A 56 8.46 -3.56 -0.33
C ALA A 56 7.52 -3.87 -1.51
N VAL A 57 7.96 -3.61 -2.76
CA VAL A 57 7.20 -3.93 -3.96
C VAL A 57 7.03 -5.44 -4.12
N ASN A 58 8.10 -6.23 -3.93
CA ASN A 58 8.03 -7.69 -4.01
C ASN A 58 7.08 -8.28 -2.97
N ASN A 59 7.12 -7.80 -1.73
CA ASN A 59 6.21 -8.25 -0.68
C ASN A 59 4.75 -7.93 -1.04
N MET A 60 4.47 -6.77 -1.63
CA MET A 60 3.14 -6.41 -2.09
C MET A 60 2.66 -7.28 -3.27
N MET A 61 3.52 -7.53 -4.24
CA MET A 61 3.18 -8.35 -5.42
C MET A 61 2.93 -9.81 -5.06
N ASN A 62 3.79 -10.36 -4.20
CA ASN A 62 3.75 -11.77 -3.78
C ASN A 62 2.75 -12.02 -2.65
N ASN A 63 2.09 -11.00 -2.11
CA ASN A 63 1.05 -11.19 -1.11
C ASN A 63 -0.19 -11.81 -1.77
N PRO A 64 -0.53 -13.08 -1.46
CA PRO A 64 -1.66 -13.80 -2.07
C PRO A 64 -3.01 -13.32 -1.52
N LEU A 65 -2.99 -12.46 -0.50
CA LEU A 65 -4.17 -12.02 0.25
C LEU A 65 -4.53 -10.56 -0.07
N LEU A 66 -3.72 -9.87 -0.89
CA LEU A 66 -4.12 -8.63 -1.55
C LEU A 66 -4.95 -8.95 -2.80
N PRO A 67 -5.96 -8.11 -3.15
CA PRO A 67 -6.76 -8.29 -4.35
C PRO A 67 -5.90 -8.53 -5.60
N ALA A 68 -6.34 -9.41 -6.49
CA ALA A 68 -5.63 -9.74 -7.73
C ALA A 68 -5.45 -8.50 -8.65
N HIS A 69 -6.31 -7.51 -8.51
CA HIS A 69 -6.32 -6.26 -9.26
C HIS A 69 -6.21 -5.06 -8.31
N GLY A 70 -5.54 -3.99 -8.72
CA GLY A 70 -5.46 -2.75 -7.93
C GLY A 70 -4.41 -2.74 -6.82
N LYS A 71 -3.38 -3.59 -6.89
CA LYS A 71 -2.25 -3.56 -5.91
C LYS A 71 -1.45 -2.25 -5.97
N GLY A 72 -1.56 -1.49 -7.06
CA GLY A 72 -0.94 -0.18 -7.25
C GLY A 72 -0.36 -0.03 -8.66
N VAL A 73 0.11 1.17 -8.99
CA VAL A 73 0.71 1.48 -10.29
C VAL A 73 2.20 1.68 -10.12
N LEU A 74 3.06 1.00 -10.90
CA LEU A 74 4.51 1.25 -10.88
C LEU A 74 4.89 2.18 -12.05
N VAL A 75 5.46 3.35 -11.76
CA VAL A 75 5.86 4.35 -12.78
C VAL A 75 7.39 4.46 -12.82
N ALA A 76 7.99 4.94 -13.90
CA ALA A 76 9.39 5.34 -13.94
C ALA A 76 9.51 6.72 -14.58
N LEU A 77 9.82 7.74 -13.78
CA LEU A 77 9.93 9.13 -14.25
C LEU A 77 11.36 9.55 -14.56
N ARG A 78 11.62 9.88 -15.82
CA ARG A 78 12.88 10.49 -16.28
C ARG A 78 12.81 12.02 -16.13
N PRO A 79 13.73 12.67 -15.39
CA PRO A 79 13.76 14.12 -15.33
C PRO A 79 14.12 14.69 -16.70
N VAL A 80 13.59 15.88 -16.98
CA VAL A 80 13.92 16.64 -18.18
C VAL A 80 15.41 17.05 -18.16
N PRO A 81 16.04 17.22 -19.34
CA PRO A 81 17.39 17.75 -19.43
C PRO A 81 17.50 19.08 -18.67
N GLY A 82 18.45 19.19 -17.75
CA GLY A 82 18.65 20.37 -16.89
C GLY A 82 18.16 20.21 -15.44
N ILE A 83 17.41 19.15 -15.12
CA ILE A 83 17.00 18.83 -13.74
C ILE A 83 17.70 17.56 -13.27
N ARG A 84 18.36 17.63 -12.11
CA ARG A 84 18.95 16.45 -11.48
C ARG A 84 17.88 15.59 -10.80
N VAL A 85 18.12 14.29 -10.68
CA VAL A 85 17.15 13.36 -10.08
C VAL A 85 16.85 13.73 -8.62
N GLU A 86 17.83 14.24 -7.90
CA GLU A 86 17.69 14.70 -6.51
C GLU A 86 16.76 15.91 -6.41
N GLN A 87 16.76 16.80 -7.42
CA GLN A 87 15.86 17.95 -7.49
C GLN A 87 14.44 17.53 -7.87
N ALA A 88 14.28 16.53 -8.74
CA ALA A 88 12.97 15.98 -9.02
C ALA A 88 12.36 15.32 -7.76
N LEU A 89 13.19 14.64 -6.96
CA LEU A 89 12.77 14.00 -5.72
C LEU A 89 12.24 14.99 -4.67
N THR A 90 12.83 16.18 -4.55
CA THR A 90 12.34 17.19 -3.59
C THR A 90 10.97 17.75 -3.94
N LEU A 91 10.59 17.71 -5.23
CA LEU A 91 9.25 18.04 -5.71
C LEU A 91 8.23 16.92 -5.48
N CYS A 92 8.68 15.66 -5.41
CA CYS A 92 7.84 14.52 -5.11
C CYS A 92 7.48 14.46 -3.62
N ARG A 93 6.31 14.99 -3.25
CA ARG A 93 5.75 14.92 -1.89
C ARG A 93 4.48 14.07 -1.86
N PRO A 94 4.60 12.74 -1.74
CA PRO A 94 3.43 11.90 -1.58
C PRO A 94 2.76 12.15 -0.23
N ASN A 95 1.45 12.34 -0.25
CA ASN A 95 0.65 12.63 0.94
C ASN A 95 0.10 11.36 1.60
N ARG A 96 -0.01 10.25 0.86
CA ARG A 96 -0.61 8.99 1.32
C ARG A 96 0.46 8.00 1.79
N THR A 97 0.18 7.28 2.87
CA THR A 97 0.98 6.13 3.33
C THR A 97 0.82 4.97 2.33
N GLY A 98 1.93 4.35 1.93
CA GLY A 98 1.98 3.36 0.85
C GLY A 98 2.56 3.89 -0.46
N ASP A 99 2.55 5.22 -0.65
CA ASP A 99 3.24 5.86 -1.77
C ASP A 99 4.72 5.98 -1.43
N ILE A 100 5.53 5.11 -2.02
CA ILE A 100 6.99 5.10 -1.88
C ILE A 100 7.67 5.49 -3.19
N MET A 101 8.90 6.00 -3.09
CA MET A 101 9.73 6.35 -4.24
C MET A 101 11.19 6.00 -3.99
N THR A 102 11.94 5.69 -5.05
CA THR A 102 13.38 5.43 -4.96
C THR A 102 14.13 6.01 -6.16
N ILE A 103 15.46 5.92 -6.13
CA ILE A 103 16.35 6.32 -7.22
C ILE A 103 17.11 5.07 -7.67
N GLY A 104 16.94 4.67 -8.93
CA GLY A 104 17.59 3.51 -9.55
C GLY A 104 18.78 3.88 -10.43
N GLY A 105 19.86 3.09 -10.36
CA GLY A 105 21.17 3.36 -10.96
C GLY A 105 21.26 3.46 -12.49
N ASN A 106 22.11 4.40 -12.93
CA ASN A 106 22.65 4.68 -14.27
C ASN A 106 21.70 4.83 -15.48
N ARG A 107 20.39 4.78 -15.27
CA ARG A 107 19.40 5.35 -16.20
C ARG A 107 18.71 6.48 -15.46
N ALA A 108 19.11 7.71 -15.79
CA ALA A 108 18.62 8.92 -15.15
C ALA A 108 17.09 8.91 -15.06
N GLY A 109 16.58 8.73 -13.85
CA GLY A 109 15.18 8.91 -13.48
C GLY A 109 14.28 7.69 -13.68
N ALA A 110 14.18 6.90 -12.62
CA ALA A 110 12.98 6.13 -12.39
C ALA A 110 12.50 6.44 -10.97
N VAL A 111 11.83 7.57 -10.79
CA VAL A 111 10.99 7.77 -9.59
C VAL A 111 9.83 6.81 -9.75
N SER A 112 9.85 5.76 -8.92
CA SER A 112 8.84 4.72 -8.98
C SER A 112 7.83 4.89 -7.87
N LEU A 113 6.74 5.57 -8.21
CA LEU A 113 5.62 5.87 -7.34
C LEU A 113 4.59 4.75 -7.45
N ILE A 114 4.34 4.03 -6.35
CA ILE A 114 3.15 3.18 -6.22
C ILE A 114 1.97 4.08 -5.88
N LEU A 115 1.28 4.60 -6.90
CA LEU A 115 0.06 5.39 -6.72
C LEU A 115 -1.13 4.44 -6.63
N SER A 116 -1.79 4.41 -5.47
CA SER A 116 -2.99 3.61 -5.24
C SER A 116 -4.31 4.34 -5.56
N GLU A 117 -4.25 5.51 -6.21
CA GLU A 117 -5.34 6.21 -6.93
C GLU A 117 -4.75 7.55 -7.43
N LEU A 118 -4.84 7.84 -8.73
CA LEU A 118 -4.16 8.99 -9.36
C LEU A 118 -4.96 10.30 -9.19
N THR A 119 -4.35 11.28 -8.52
CA THR A 119 -4.46 12.70 -8.90
C THR A 119 -3.04 13.25 -9.04
N ILE A 120 -2.46 13.13 -10.25
CA ILE A 120 -1.14 13.69 -10.53
C ILE A 120 -1.32 15.17 -10.88
N TRP A 121 -0.90 16.05 -9.97
CA TRP A 121 -0.65 17.46 -10.27
C TRP A 121 0.69 17.56 -11.01
N ILE A 122 0.63 17.71 -12.34
CA ILE A 122 1.74 18.25 -13.13
C ILE A 122 1.51 19.77 -13.15
N PRO A 123 2.36 20.60 -12.53
CA PRO A 123 2.27 22.03 -12.70
C PRO A 123 2.62 22.33 -14.16
N ARG A 124 1.68 22.93 -14.89
CA ARG A 124 1.97 23.63 -16.14
C ARG A 124 2.71 24.92 -15.83
#